data_AF-K8E1M0-F1
#
_entry.id   AF-K8E1M0-F1
#
_cell.length_a   1.000
_cell.length_b   1.000
_cell.length_c   1.000
_cell.angle_alpha   90.00
_cell.angle_beta   90.00
_cell.angle_gamma   90.00
#
_symmetry.space_group_name_H-M   'P 1'
#
loop_
_entity.id
_entity.type
_entity.pdbx_description
1 polymer ?
#
loop_
_entity_poly.entity_id
_entity_poly.type
_entity_poly.pdbx_seq_one_letter_code
_entity_poly.pdbx_strand_id
1 'polypeptide(L)'
;MKKFGVGILLMASLFLVTACGNGGNTKETKKEDTSTSAKSAKDKKAKTSDKTSSEASTSKESEVVTPTKNELSIAGFWLATGKEDQKGSSWKFENNVLTVNGQENWTYSVADNLDKNGYTVITITNDQSENHALLVKKTANGFEGITVEGDAYQSYLNDENAPVGNQVITFVPQAEIDNLTWSGIDNAIDFYEGVYKNTANEESKDINWDNYRRDLWTIVPDGTQGNTITLHWTNIGGAGGSYVQLIKGQDTTEMIQYDGNAAYPDSPSKKMTIRNSDFKVL
;
A
#
# COMPACT_ATOMS: atom_id res chain seq x y z
N MET A 1 41.48 -2.32 -21.47
CA MET A 1 40.15 -2.75 -21.93
C MET A 1 39.12 -1.90 -21.20
N LYS A 2 38.33 -1.11 -21.92
CA LYS A 2 37.22 -0.34 -21.36
C LYS A 2 36.08 -1.32 -21.05
N LYS A 3 35.51 -1.28 -19.85
CA LYS A 3 34.21 -1.87 -19.56
C LYS A 3 33.31 -0.81 -18.97
N PHE A 4 32.15 -0.69 -19.60
CA PHE A 4 31.10 0.30 -19.40
C PHE A 4 30.45 0.15 -18.02
N GLY A 5 30.14 1.28 -17.39
CA GLY A 5 29.26 1.34 -16.22
C GLY A 5 27.81 1.12 -16.63
N VAL A 6 27.08 0.39 -15.80
CA VAL A 6 25.63 0.24 -15.85
C VAL A 6 25.12 0.61 -14.46
N GLY A 7 24.64 1.84 -14.31
CA GLY A 7 23.80 2.22 -13.18
C GLY A 7 22.38 1.76 -13.45
N ILE A 8 21.71 1.16 -12.47
CA ILE A 8 20.31 0.77 -12.59
C ILE A 8 19.45 1.78 -11.85
N LEU A 9 18.76 2.54 -12.70
CA LEU A 9 17.60 3.38 -12.48
C LEU A 9 16.44 2.51 -11.95
N LEU A 10 15.85 2.85 -10.81
CA LEU A 10 14.50 2.43 -10.45
C LEU A 10 13.54 3.05 -11.47
N MET A 11 13.18 2.29 -12.52
CA MET A 11 12.30 2.76 -13.58
C MET A 11 10.87 2.93 -13.05
N ALA A 12 10.56 4.16 -12.64
CA ALA A 12 9.24 4.74 -12.82
C ALA A 12 9.02 4.98 -14.33
N SER A 13 8.04 4.30 -14.90
CA SER A 13 7.67 4.40 -16.32
C SER A 13 7.08 5.78 -16.62
N LEU A 14 7.83 6.62 -17.35
CA LEU A 14 7.40 7.90 -17.90
C LEU A 14 6.71 7.65 -19.27
N PHE A 15 5.40 7.89 -19.37
CA PHE A 15 4.71 7.98 -20.66
C PHE A 15 4.99 9.34 -21.30
N LEU A 16 5.86 9.37 -22.30
CA LEU A 16 5.90 10.45 -23.29
C LEU A 16 4.79 10.21 -24.33
N VAL A 17 3.74 11.01 -24.25
CA VAL A 17 2.79 11.19 -25.35
C VAL A 17 3.53 11.92 -26.45
N THR A 18 3.86 11.23 -27.55
CA THR A 18 4.22 11.91 -28.80
C THR A 18 3.24 11.48 -29.88
N ALA A 19 2.35 12.40 -30.19
CA ALA A 19 1.45 12.35 -31.31
C ALA A 19 2.22 12.36 -32.64
N CYS A 20 1.85 11.46 -33.53
CA CYS A 20 2.03 11.51 -34.99
C CYS A 20 1.05 10.47 -35.55
N GLY A 21 0.06 10.78 -36.38
CA GLY A 21 -0.38 12.05 -36.94
C GLY A 21 -1.67 11.81 -37.73
N ASN A 22 -2.22 12.87 -38.31
CA ASN A 22 -2.41 13.05 -39.76
C ASN A 22 -3.52 14.08 -40.01
N GLY A 23 -3.22 15.16 -40.75
CA GLY A 23 -4.26 16.07 -41.20
C GLY A 23 -3.84 17.50 -41.52
N GLY A 24 -3.05 17.69 -42.59
CA GLY A 24 -3.39 18.69 -43.60
C GLY A 24 -2.85 20.12 -43.46
N ASN A 25 -2.00 20.44 -44.44
CA ASN A 25 -2.00 21.68 -45.24
C ASN A 25 -1.13 22.89 -44.85
N THR A 26 0.06 22.86 -45.48
CA THR A 26 0.61 23.83 -46.47
C THR A 26 1.13 25.21 -46.07
N LYS A 27 2.36 25.42 -46.58
CA LYS A 27 2.95 26.62 -47.21
C LYS A 27 3.60 27.64 -46.28
N GLU A 28 4.95 27.73 -46.34
CA GLU A 28 5.74 28.77 -47.05
C GLU A 28 6.19 29.84 -46.02
N THR A 29 7.39 30.40 -45.93
CA THR A 29 8.65 30.37 -46.71
C THR A 29 9.79 30.93 -45.83
N LYS A 30 11.03 30.49 -46.12
CA LYS A 30 12.34 31.19 -46.07
C LYS A 30 12.66 32.31 -45.04
N LYS A 31 13.83 32.07 -44.41
CA LYS A 31 15.06 32.90 -44.27
C LYS A 31 14.93 34.38 -43.89
N GLU A 32 15.65 34.76 -42.83
CA GLU A 32 16.70 35.78 -42.98
C GLU A 32 17.80 35.65 -41.91
N ASP A 33 19.03 35.81 -42.39
CA ASP A 33 20.29 35.91 -41.66
C ASP A 33 20.45 37.33 -41.07
N THR A 34 21.62 37.52 -40.42
CA THR A 34 22.38 38.78 -40.26
C THR A 34 22.00 39.62 -39.04
N SER A 35 22.88 40.16 -38.19
CA SER A 35 24.31 39.96 -37.90
C SER A 35 24.73 40.93 -36.77
N THR A 36 25.67 40.50 -35.94
CA THR A 36 26.87 41.22 -35.45
C THR A 36 26.78 42.40 -34.45
N SER A 37 27.72 42.30 -33.49
CA SER A 37 28.51 43.34 -32.81
C SER A 37 27.98 43.79 -31.45
N ALA A 38 28.54 43.33 -30.32
CA ALA A 38 29.78 43.80 -29.66
C ALA A 38 29.70 45.27 -29.22
N LYS A 39 30.11 45.72 -28.02
CA LYS A 39 31.21 45.26 -27.15
C LYS A 39 31.12 46.03 -25.82
N SER A 40 31.43 45.34 -24.72
CA SER A 40 32.26 45.75 -23.54
C SER A 40 32.01 47.07 -22.79
N ALA A 41 31.92 46.95 -21.45
CA ALA A 41 32.82 47.52 -20.41
C ALA A 41 32.02 48.07 -19.20
N LYS A 42 32.48 48.10 -17.95
CA LYS A 42 33.48 47.39 -17.12
C LYS A 42 33.34 48.06 -15.72
N ASP A 43 33.55 47.27 -14.67
CA ASP A 43 34.18 47.65 -13.38
C ASP A 43 33.42 48.39 -12.23
N LYS A 44 33.54 47.74 -11.04
CA LYS A 44 34.00 48.23 -9.70
C LYS A 44 33.00 48.54 -8.56
N LYS A 45 32.87 47.56 -7.63
CA LYS A 45 33.41 47.45 -6.24
C LYS A 45 33.32 48.65 -5.25
N ALA A 46 32.67 48.39 -4.08
CA ALA A 46 33.05 48.66 -2.66
C ALA A 46 31.75 48.69 -1.80
N LYS A 47 31.49 47.92 -0.72
CA LYS A 47 32.11 47.66 0.60
C LYS A 47 32.07 48.84 1.60
N THR A 48 31.14 48.83 2.56
CA THR A 48 31.34 49.34 3.95
C THR A 48 30.35 48.76 4.96
N SER A 49 30.74 48.85 6.23
CA SER A 49 30.38 48.10 7.44
C SER A 49 29.48 48.84 8.45
N ASP A 50 29.22 48.14 9.57
CA ASP A 50 28.83 48.58 10.93
C ASP A 50 27.32 48.52 11.28
N LYS A 51 26.81 47.64 12.18
CA LYS A 51 27.05 47.33 13.63
C LYS A 51 26.10 48.12 14.55
N THR A 52 25.19 47.44 15.27
CA THR A 52 24.95 47.52 16.75
C THR A 52 23.54 47.06 17.19
N SER A 53 23.54 46.02 18.06
CA SER A 53 22.65 45.57 19.15
C SER A 53 21.12 45.78 19.18
N SER A 54 20.37 44.72 19.53
CA SER A 54 19.79 44.57 20.89
C SER A 54 19.07 43.21 21.04
N GLU A 55 19.04 42.75 22.29
CA GLU A 55 18.60 41.46 22.79
C GLU A 55 17.11 41.16 22.60
N ALA A 56 16.81 39.88 22.34
CA ALA A 56 15.63 39.20 22.88
C ALA A 56 15.91 37.69 22.86
N SER A 57 16.63 37.22 23.89
CA SER A 57 16.77 35.81 24.21
C SER A 57 15.43 35.29 24.73
N THR A 58 14.55 34.86 23.83
CA THR A 58 13.42 34.01 24.20
C THR A 58 13.91 32.57 24.10
N SER A 59 14.44 32.05 25.20
CA SER A 59 14.67 30.62 25.37
C SER A 59 13.32 29.91 25.26
N LYS A 60 13.01 29.37 24.08
CA LYS A 60 11.99 28.34 23.96
C LYS A 60 12.46 27.18 24.83
N GLU A 61 11.76 27.01 25.94
CA GLU A 61 11.81 25.81 26.75
C GLU A 61 11.51 24.64 25.82
N SER A 62 12.56 23.89 25.46
CA SER A 62 12.40 22.64 24.73
C SER A 62 11.68 21.69 25.67
N GLU A 63 10.39 21.46 25.41
CA GLU A 63 9.71 20.27 25.92
C GLU A 63 10.61 19.08 25.62
N VAL A 64 11.07 18.41 26.67
CA VAL A 64 11.79 17.14 26.55
C VAL A 64 10.74 16.13 26.10
N VAL A 65 10.54 16.03 24.78
CA VAL A 65 9.71 14.99 24.17
C VAL A 65 10.43 13.68 24.44
N THR A 66 9.92 12.90 25.40
CA THR A 66 10.39 11.54 25.60
C THR A 66 10.11 10.74 24.34
N PRO A 67 11.12 10.10 23.72
CA PRO A 67 10.94 9.39 22.47
C PRO A 67 9.98 8.21 22.67
N THR A 68 9.02 8.09 21.75
CA THR A 68 8.07 6.97 21.75
C THR A 68 8.77 5.72 21.23
N LYS A 69 8.76 4.65 22.03
CA LYS A 69 9.38 3.38 21.65
C LYS A 69 8.67 2.76 20.46
N ASN A 70 9.44 2.16 19.56
CA ASN A 70 8.92 1.32 18.48
C ASN A 70 8.57 -0.09 19.00
N GLU A 71 7.34 -0.53 18.72
CA GLU A 71 6.85 -1.87 19.07
C GLU A 71 6.57 -2.75 17.84
N LEU A 72 6.80 -2.22 16.63
CA LEU A 72 6.54 -2.93 15.38
C LEU A 72 7.60 -4.01 15.14
N SER A 73 7.17 -5.27 15.08
CA SER A 73 7.98 -6.36 14.53
C SER A 73 7.82 -6.40 13.02
N ILE A 74 8.91 -6.20 12.28
CA ILE A 74 8.87 -6.20 10.80
C ILE A 74 9.32 -7.51 10.17
N ALA A 75 9.78 -8.47 10.97
CA ALA A 75 10.34 -9.72 10.45
C ALA A 75 9.29 -10.54 9.68
N GLY A 76 9.72 -11.21 8.61
CA GLY A 76 8.89 -12.10 7.81
C GLY A 76 8.69 -11.65 6.38
N PHE A 77 7.74 -12.29 5.70
CA PHE A 77 7.35 -11.98 4.32
C PHE A 77 6.26 -10.92 4.30
N TRP A 78 6.30 -10.06 3.30
CA TRP A 78 5.40 -8.94 3.10
C TRP A 78 5.06 -8.81 1.62
N LEU A 79 3.79 -8.59 1.29
CA LEU A 79 3.41 -8.12 -0.05
C LEU A 79 3.28 -6.60 -0.01
N ALA A 80 3.89 -5.98 -1.00
CA ALA A 80 3.98 -4.54 -1.16
C ALA A 80 3.30 -4.14 -2.48
N THR A 81 2.35 -3.21 -2.43
CA THR A 81 1.65 -2.71 -3.62
C THR A 81 1.72 -1.18 -3.65
N GLY A 82 2.26 -0.62 -4.74
CA GLY A 82 2.26 0.82 -4.96
C GLY A 82 0.85 1.36 -5.16
N LYS A 83 0.46 2.41 -4.44
CA LYS A 83 -0.89 2.99 -4.57
C LYS A 83 -1.11 3.65 -5.93
N GLU A 84 -0.08 4.28 -6.47
CA GLU A 84 -0.16 5.06 -7.71
C GLU A 84 -0.13 4.18 -8.97
N ASP A 85 0.71 3.13 -8.97
CA ASP A 85 0.94 2.27 -10.15
C ASP A 85 0.33 0.87 -10.03
N GLN A 86 -0.19 0.51 -8.85
CA GLN A 86 -0.77 -0.80 -8.54
C GLN A 86 0.20 -1.97 -8.77
N LYS A 87 1.51 -1.72 -8.84
CA LYS A 87 2.51 -2.77 -9.03
C LYS A 87 2.81 -3.45 -7.70
N GLY A 88 2.73 -4.77 -7.73
CA GLY A 88 3.08 -5.64 -6.61
C GLY A 88 4.57 -5.97 -6.56
N SER A 89 5.08 -6.16 -5.35
CA SER A 89 6.40 -6.72 -5.07
C SER A 89 6.36 -7.55 -3.78
N SER A 90 7.28 -8.50 -3.67
CA SER A 90 7.44 -9.36 -2.49
C SER A 90 8.68 -8.94 -1.72
N TRP A 91 8.54 -8.77 -0.42
CA TRP A 91 9.60 -8.30 0.47
C TRP A 91 9.76 -9.31 1.60
N LYS A 92 10.99 -9.61 1.98
CA LYS A 92 11.29 -10.50 3.11
C LYS A 92 12.34 -9.85 4.00
N PHE A 93 11.99 -9.61 5.25
CA PHE A 93 12.88 -9.11 6.28
C PHE A 93 13.29 -10.27 7.18
N GLU A 94 14.54 -10.76 7.04
CA GLU A 94 15.03 -11.87 7.84
C GLU A 94 16.53 -11.71 8.13
N ASN A 95 16.92 -11.88 9.40
CA ASN A 95 18.33 -11.86 9.82
C ASN A 95 19.12 -10.62 9.33
N ASN A 96 18.48 -9.44 9.36
CA ASN A 96 19.03 -8.16 8.87
C ASN A 96 19.29 -8.12 7.35
N VAL A 97 18.79 -9.10 6.60
CA VAL A 97 18.81 -9.14 5.13
C VAL A 97 17.42 -8.83 4.61
N LEU A 98 17.35 -7.90 3.67
CA LEU A 98 16.13 -7.60 2.94
C LEU A 98 16.21 -8.26 1.56
N THR A 99 15.28 -9.17 1.31
CA THR A 99 15.06 -9.75 -0.02
C THR A 99 13.87 -9.05 -0.68
N VAL A 100 14.06 -8.48 -1.87
CA VAL A 100 12.96 -7.91 -2.67
C VAL A 100 12.84 -8.69 -3.98
N ASN A 101 11.66 -9.24 -4.27
CA ASN A 101 11.39 -10.07 -5.44
C ASN A 101 12.41 -11.21 -5.65
N GLY A 102 12.86 -11.82 -4.55
CA GLY A 102 13.86 -12.88 -4.57
C GLY A 102 15.30 -12.43 -4.74
N GLN A 103 15.59 -11.13 -4.79
CA GLN A 103 16.95 -10.59 -4.84
C GLN A 103 17.44 -10.18 -3.45
N GLU A 104 18.63 -10.66 -3.07
CA GLU A 104 19.29 -10.39 -1.78
C GLU A 104 20.41 -9.38 -1.95
N ASN A 105 20.07 -8.12 -2.17
CA ASN A 105 21.06 -7.06 -2.40
C ASN A 105 21.07 -5.99 -1.30
N TRP A 106 20.28 -6.17 -0.24
CA TRP A 106 20.08 -5.16 0.78
C TRP A 106 20.18 -5.72 2.18
N THR A 107 20.71 -4.91 3.08
CA THR A 107 20.61 -5.12 4.52
C THR A 107 19.65 -4.10 5.11
N TYR A 108 19.11 -4.39 6.28
CA TYR A 108 18.24 -3.45 6.97
C TYR A 108 18.51 -3.39 8.48
N SER A 109 18.14 -2.26 9.07
CA SER A 109 18.07 -2.07 10.52
C SER A 109 16.82 -1.28 10.87
N VAL A 110 16.32 -1.46 12.09
CA VAL A 110 15.08 -0.82 12.55
C VAL A 110 15.41 0.08 13.72
N ALA A 111 14.90 1.32 13.69
CA ALA A 111 15.07 2.24 14.80
C ALA A 111 14.31 1.77 16.05
N ASP A 112 14.92 1.96 17.23
CA ASP A 112 14.33 1.63 18.53
C ASP A 112 13.14 2.53 18.89
N ASN A 113 13.07 3.72 18.29
CA ASN A 113 12.04 4.72 18.55
C ASN A 113 11.33 5.10 17.24
N LEU A 114 10.10 5.56 17.37
CA LEU A 114 9.37 6.17 16.26
C LEU A 114 9.98 7.54 15.93
N ASP A 115 9.85 7.96 14.67
CA ASP A 115 10.16 9.34 14.29
C ASP A 115 9.13 10.32 14.87
N LYS A 116 9.38 11.63 14.72
CA LYS A 116 8.47 12.68 15.22
C LYS A 116 7.03 12.60 14.66
N ASN A 117 6.82 11.91 13.53
CA ASN A 117 5.52 11.75 12.87
C ASN A 117 4.86 10.40 13.21
N GLY A 118 5.50 9.58 14.05
CA GLY A 118 5.02 8.28 14.50
C GLY A 118 5.30 7.14 13.53
N TYR A 119 6.24 7.27 12.59
CA TYR A 119 6.68 6.16 11.73
C TYR A 119 7.72 5.30 12.41
N THR A 120 7.64 4.00 12.17
CA THR A 120 8.78 3.10 12.33
C THR A 120 9.77 3.37 11.20
N VAL A 121 11.02 3.66 11.54
CA VAL A 121 12.08 3.92 10.57
C VAL A 121 12.88 2.66 10.33
N ILE A 122 12.87 2.18 9.09
CA ILE A 122 13.69 1.05 8.64
C ILE A 122 14.77 1.62 7.73
N THR A 123 16.03 1.59 8.15
CA THR A 123 17.16 1.95 7.30
C THR A 123 17.53 0.76 6.43
N ILE A 124 17.54 0.97 5.11
CA ILE A 124 17.90 -0.04 4.11
C ILE A 124 19.23 0.38 3.49
N THR A 125 20.20 -0.53 3.46
CA THR A 125 21.52 -0.29 2.87
C THR A 125 21.69 -1.19 1.65
N ASN A 126 21.99 -0.59 0.49
CA ASN A 126 22.25 -1.31 -0.77
C ASN A 126 23.70 -1.84 -0.85
N ASP A 127 24.01 -2.56 -1.94
CA ASP A 127 25.33 -3.14 -2.20
C ASP A 127 26.43 -2.08 -2.43
N GLN A 128 26.05 -0.85 -2.78
CA GLN A 128 26.95 0.30 -2.85
C GLN A 128 27.16 1.01 -1.50
N SER A 129 26.61 0.47 -0.40
CA SER A 129 26.63 1.09 0.94
C SER A 129 25.89 2.43 1.04
N GLU A 130 24.97 2.69 0.12
CA GLU A 130 24.07 3.83 0.21
C GLU A 130 22.87 3.47 1.08
N ASN A 131 22.49 4.41 1.95
CA ASN A 131 21.37 4.25 2.87
C ASN A 131 20.12 4.92 2.32
N HIS A 132 19.00 4.24 2.54
CA HIS A 132 17.64 4.67 2.24
C HIS A 132 16.78 4.43 3.48
N ALA A 133 15.59 5.03 3.53
CA ALA A 133 14.62 4.73 4.59
C ALA A 133 13.33 4.18 4.01
N LEU A 134 12.74 3.22 4.71
CA LEU A 134 11.35 2.83 4.58
C LEU A 134 10.64 3.26 5.88
N LEU A 135 9.75 4.24 5.76
CA LEU A 135 8.95 4.76 6.86
C LEU A 135 7.63 4.01 6.90
N VAL A 136 7.38 3.23 7.96
CA VAL A 136 6.21 2.34 8.07
C VAL A 136 5.28 2.79 9.18
N LYS A 137 3.97 2.80 8.90
CA LYS A 137 2.92 3.09 9.87
C LYS A 137 1.78 2.10 9.74
N LYS A 138 1.26 1.63 10.87
CA LYS A 138 0.09 0.75 10.91
C LYS A 138 -1.17 1.49 10.48
N THR A 139 -2.01 0.82 9.71
CA THR A 139 -3.34 1.28 9.28
C THR A 139 -4.39 0.21 9.56
N ALA A 140 -5.67 0.49 9.23
CA ALA A 140 -6.75 -0.48 9.36
C ALA A 140 -6.59 -1.70 8.43
N ASN A 141 -5.85 -1.55 7.33
CA ASN A 141 -5.74 -2.56 6.27
C ASN A 141 -4.33 -3.18 6.20
N GLY A 142 -3.57 -3.14 7.30
CA GLY A 142 -2.16 -3.55 7.35
C GLY A 142 -1.26 -2.35 7.61
N PHE A 143 -0.37 -2.04 6.68
CA PHE A 143 0.64 -0.99 6.84
C PHE A 143 0.73 -0.09 5.62
N GLU A 144 1.02 1.18 5.85
CA GLU A 144 1.46 2.11 4.83
C GLU A 144 2.96 2.35 4.99
N GLY A 145 3.67 2.31 3.87
CA GLY A 145 5.10 2.54 3.79
C GLY A 145 5.44 3.63 2.80
N ILE A 146 6.44 4.44 3.12
CA ILE A 146 7.01 5.45 2.23
C ILE A 146 8.49 5.14 2.08
N THR A 147 8.96 4.90 0.86
CA THR A 147 10.40 4.80 0.58
C THR A 147 10.98 6.20 0.44
N VAL A 148 12.16 6.41 0.99
CA VAL A 148 12.88 7.69 1.02
C VAL A 148 14.31 7.43 0.57
N GLU A 149 14.66 7.93 -0.60
CA GLU A 149 15.91 7.60 -1.31
C GLU A 149 16.63 8.87 -1.79
N GLY A 150 17.94 8.78 -2.04
CA GLY A 150 18.73 9.87 -2.64
C GLY A 150 18.63 11.19 -1.87
N ASP A 151 18.37 12.29 -2.58
CA ASP A 151 18.25 13.64 -1.99
C ASP A 151 17.11 13.75 -0.96
N ALA A 152 16.06 12.95 -1.12
CA ALA A 152 14.96 12.90 -0.18
C ALA A 152 15.38 12.28 1.15
N TYR A 153 16.27 11.28 1.12
CA TYR A 153 16.85 10.69 2.33
C TYR A 153 17.75 11.66 3.06
N GLN A 154 18.59 12.41 2.35
CA GLN A 154 19.42 13.45 2.96
C GLN A 154 18.57 14.56 3.60
N SER A 155 17.45 14.92 2.97
CA SER A 155 16.51 15.89 3.54
C SER A 155 15.86 15.34 4.82
N TYR A 156 15.35 14.11 4.77
CA TYR A 156 14.76 13.41 5.91
C TYR A 156 15.69 13.32 7.12
N LEU A 157 16.99 13.08 6.93
CA LEU A 157 17.95 13.04 8.04
C LEU A 157 18.09 14.37 8.79
N ASN A 158 17.77 15.50 8.16
CA ASN A 158 17.91 16.82 8.76
C ASN A 158 16.64 17.28 9.46
N ASP A 159 15.46 16.94 8.93
CA ASP A 159 14.19 17.50 9.38
C ASP A 159 13.14 16.46 9.75
N GLU A 160 13.38 15.16 9.55
CA GLU A 160 12.43 14.05 9.71
C GLU A 160 11.08 14.27 9.00
N ASN A 161 11.02 15.11 7.95
CA ASN A 161 9.80 15.24 7.16
C ASN A 161 9.76 14.12 6.13
N ALA A 162 8.69 13.32 6.17
CA ALA A 162 8.41 12.38 5.08
C ALA A 162 8.23 13.18 3.78
N PRO A 163 8.90 12.79 2.67
CA PRO A 163 8.82 13.54 1.43
C PRO A 163 7.39 13.52 0.87
N VAL A 164 6.87 14.69 0.52
CA VAL A 164 5.58 14.83 -0.17
C VAL A 164 5.78 14.44 -1.64
N GLY A 165 5.07 13.41 -2.11
CA GLY A 165 5.11 12.96 -3.51
C GLY A 165 5.84 11.63 -3.76
N ASN A 166 6.33 10.96 -2.71
CA ASN A 166 6.86 9.61 -2.85
C ASN A 166 5.72 8.59 -2.94
N GLN A 167 5.96 7.51 -3.70
CA GLN A 167 5.02 6.40 -3.86
C GLN A 167 4.66 5.84 -2.49
N VAL A 168 3.36 5.83 -2.18
CA VAL A 168 2.87 5.17 -0.97
C VAL A 168 2.70 3.69 -1.28
N ILE A 169 3.36 2.85 -0.51
CA ILE A 169 3.31 1.41 -0.64
C ILE A 169 2.41 0.86 0.45
N THR A 170 1.44 0.04 0.07
CA THR A 170 0.65 -0.72 1.03
C THR A 170 1.35 -2.04 1.29
N PHE A 171 1.55 -2.34 2.56
CA PHE A 171 2.31 -3.47 3.05
C PHE A 171 1.41 -4.38 3.86
N VAL A 172 1.35 -5.66 3.52
CA VAL A 172 0.62 -6.67 4.27
C VAL A 172 1.55 -7.84 4.56
N PRO A 173 1.85 -8.15 5.84
CA PRO A 173 2.60 -9.34 6.21
C PRO A 173 1.94 -10.59 5.63
N GLN A 174 2.72 -11.52 5.08
CA GLN A 174 2.20 -12.75 4.49
C GLN A 174 1.39 -13.58 5.50
N ALA A 175 1.79 -13.60 6.77
CA ALA A 175 0.99 -14.24 7.83
C ALA A 175 -0.39 -13.58 8.00
N GLU A 176 -0.49 -12.27 7.77
CA GLU A 176 -1.79 -11.58 7.70
C GLU A 176 -2.50 -11.93 6.39
N ILE A 177 -1.81 -12.10 5.26
CA ILE A 177 -2.44 -12.52 3.98
C ILE A 177 -2.98 -13.95 4.03
N ASP A 178 -2.24 -14.88 4.64
CA ASP A 178 -2.70 -16.25 4.87
C ASP A 178 -3.94 -16.25 5.77
N ASN A 179 -4.03 -15.30 6.71
CA ASN A 179 -5.23 -15.06 7.50
C ASN A 179 -6.33 -14.29 6.74
N LEU A 180 -6.00 -13.55 5.68
CA LEU A 180 -6.93 -12.76 4.87
C LEU A 180 -7.41 -13.50 3.61
N THR A 181 -6.91 -14.70 3.34
CA THR A 181 -7.36 -15.53 2.21
C THR A 181 -8.26 -16.66 2.69
N TRP A 182 -9.13 -17.13 1.80
CA TRP A 182 -9.94 -18.33 2.03
C TRP A 182 -9.15 -19.54 1.55
N SER A 183 -8.95 -20.53 2.41
CA SER A 183 -8.24 -21.76 2.05
C SER A 183 -9.05 -22.69 1.13
N GLY A 184 -10.31 -22.35 0.86
CA GLY A 184 -11.19 -23.04 -0.06
C GLY A 184 -12.66 -22.87 0.31
N ILE A 185 -13.53 -23.56 -0.43
CA ILE A 185 -14.98 -23.55 -0.21
C ILE A 185 -15.35 -24.02 1.21
N ASP A 186 -14.66 -25.04 1.73
CA ASP A 186 -14.99 -25.58 3.05
C ASP A 186 -14.75 -24.60 4.17
N ASN A 187 -13.65 -23.82 4.11
CA ASN A 187 -13.36 -22.81 5.11
C ASN A 187 -14.39 -21.67 5.10
N ALA A 188 -14.88 -21.29 3.92
CA ALA A 188 -15.93 -20.30 3.76
C ALA A 188 -17.29 -20.80 4.26
N ILE A 189 -17.61 -22.07 4.00
CA ILE A 189 -18.80 -22.73 4.54
C ILE A 189 -18.72 -22.82 6.07
N ASP A 190 -17.58 -23.22 6.63
CA ASP A 190 -17.40 -23.31 8.08
C ASP A 190 -17.62 -21.95 8.75
N PHE A 191 -17.14 -20.86 8.13
CA PHE A 191 -17.39 -19.50 8.61
C PHE A 191 -18.87 -19.14 8.57
N TYR A 192 -19.55 -19.38 7.45
CA TYR A 192 -20.99 -19.18 7.30
C TYR A 192 -21.76 -19.97 8.36
N GLU A 193 -21.45 -21.25 8.54
CA GLU A 193 -22.09 -22.08 9.55
C GLU A 193 -21.83 -21.56 10.97
N GLY A 194 -20.62 -21.07 11.26
CA GLY A 194 -20.27 -20.47 12.55
C GLY A 194 -21.16 -19.29 12.91
N VAL A 195 -21.44 -18.40 11.94
CA VAL A 195 -22.34 -17.25 12.13
C VAL A 195 -23.76 -17.69 12.48
N TYR A 196 -24.29 -18.66 11.73
CA TYR A 196 -25.67 -19.12 11.89
C TYR A 196 -25.87 -20.10 13.05
N LYS A 197 -24.80 -20.79 13.50
CA LYS A 197 -24.85 -21.65 14.70
C LYS A 197 -24.62 -20.85 15.99
N ASN A 198 -24.06 -19.65 15.92
CA ASN A 198 -23.90 -18.80 17.10
C ASN A 198 -25.27 -18.25 17.54
N THR A 199 -25.83 -18.84 18.61
CA THR A 199 -27.16 -18.48 19.13
C THR A 199 -27.25 -17.07 19.73
N ALA A 200 -26.12 -16.36 19.87
CA ALA A 200 -26.13 -14.96 20.25
C ALA A 200 -26.45 -14.02 19.07
N ASN A 201 -26.39 -14.51 17.83
CA ASN A 201 -26.77 -13.75 16.64
C ASN A 201 -28.27 -13.91 16.37
N GLU A 202 -28.93 -12.84 15.96
CA GLU A 202 -30.34 -12.90 15.55
C GLU A 202 -30.50 -13.76 14.29
N GLU A 203 -29.50 -13.72 13.40
CA GLU A 203 -29.36 -14.52 12.18
C GLU A 203 -29.47 -16.02 12.42
N SER A 204 -29.15 -16.51 13.61
CA SER A 204 -29.22 -17.93 13.93
C SER A 204 -30.62 -18.52 13.75
N LYS A 205 -31.66 -17.67 13.75
CA LYS A 205 -33.07 -18.04 13.55
C LYS A 205 -33.46 -18.11 12.07
N ASP A 206 -32.64 -17.57 11.17
CA ASP A 206 -32.99 -17.38 9.76
C ASP A 206 -32.62 -18.60 8.88
N ILE A 207 -31.98 -19.63 9.45
CA ILE A 207 -31.60 -20.84 8.72
C ILE A 207 -32.43 -22.05 9.14
N ASN A 208 -32.89 -22.81 8.15
CA ASN A 208 -33.48 -24.13 8.37
C ASN A 208 -32.42 -25.21 8.11
N TRP A 209 -31.80 -25.70 9.19
CA TRP A 209 -30.75 -26.72 9.13
C TRP A 209 -31.21 -28.06 8.55
N ASP A 210 -32.50 -28.41 8.64
CA ASP A 210 -33.02 -29.67 8.08
C ASP A 210 -32.96 -29.68 6.55
N ASN A 211 -32.97 -28.50 5.93
CA ASN A 211 -32.86 -28.31 4.49
C ASN A 211 -31.46 -27.84 4.04
N TYR A 212 -30.51 -27.73 4.98
CA TYR A 212 -29.16 -27.28 4.70
C TYR A 212 -28.25 -28.45 4.30
N ARG A 213 -27.48 -28.25 3.24
CA ARG A 213 -26.65 -29.29 2.62
C ARG A 213 -25.37 -28.65 2.05
N ARG A 214 -24.20 -29.04 2.58
CA ARG A 214 -22.89 -28.51 2.15
C ARG A 214 -22.60 -28.80 0.69
N ASP A 215 -23.07 -29.94 0.18
CA ASP A 215 -22.91 -30.39 -1.21
C ASP A 215 -23.68 -29.55 -2.24
N LEU A 216 -24.56 -28.63 -1.79
CA LEU A 216 -25.30 -27.71 -2.65
C LEU A 216 -24.61 -26.36 -2.84
N TRP A 217 -23.44 -26.16 -2.22
CA TRP A 217 -22.63 -24.96 -2.39
C TRP A 217 -21.62 -25.13 -3.52
N THR A 218 -21.48 -24.09 -4.33
CA THR A 218 -20.47 -24.03 -5.40
C THR A 218 -19.75 -22.68 -5.36
N ILE A 219 -18.48 -22.67 -5.77
CA ILE A 219 -17.72 -21.43 -5.92
C ILE A 219 -18.21 -20.70 -7.18
N VAL A 220 -18.37 -19.38 -7.09
CA VAL A 220 -18.52 -18.48 -8.23
C VAL A 220 -17.14 -17.91 -8.58
N PRO A 221 -16.48 -18.37 -9.66
CA PRO A 221 -15.10 -17.97 -9.97
C PRO A 221 -14.94 -16.46 -10.15
N ASP A 222 -15.85 -15.83 -10.90
CA ASP A 222 -15.78 -14.40 -11.21
C ASP A 222 -16.03 -13.50 -9.98
N GLY A 223 -16.60 -14.07 -8.90
CA GLY A 223 -16.80 -13.40 -7.62
C GLY A 223 -15.78 -13.77 -6.56
N THR A 224 -14.71 -14.50 -6.91
CA THR A 224 -13.75 -15.06 -5.95
C THR A 224 -12.32 -14.64 -6.31
N GLN A 225 -11.72 -13.78 -5.50
CA GLN A 225 -10.33 -13.33 -5.67
C GLN A 225 -9.77 -12.77 -4.36
N GLY A 226 -8.51 -13.07 -4.06
CA GLY A 226 -7.80 -12.52 -2.91
C GLY A 226 -8.50 -12.86 -1.59
N ASN A 227 -8.98 -11.84 -0.88
CA ASN A 227 -9.71 -12.00 0.38
C ASN A 227 -11.22 -12.24 0.22
N THR A 228 -11.72 -12.26 -1.02
CA THR A 228 -13.13 -12.42 -1.33
C THR A 228 -13.39 -13.82 -1.86
N ILE A 229 -14.41 -14.49 -1.31
CA ILE A 229 -14.98 -15.71 -1.88
C ILE A 229 -16.49 -15.53 -2.04
N THR A 230 -17.00 -15.87 -3.22
CA THR A 230 -18.43 -15.88 -3.48
C THR A 230 -18.88 -17.31 -3.69
N LEU A 231 -19.90 -17.70 -2.94
CA LEU A 231 -20.52 -19.01 -3.01
C LEU A 231 -21.96 -18.89 -3.49
N HIS A 232 -22.37 -19.82 -4.36
CA HIS A 232 -23.75 -20.02 -4.76
C HIS A 232 -24.32 -21.23 -4.03
N TRP A 233 -25.44 -21.06 -3.34
CA TRP A 233 -26.20 -22.15 -2.73
C TRP A 233 -27.42 -22.47 -3.61
N THR A 234 -27.46 -23.68 -4.16
CA THR A 234 -28.58 -24.15 -4.97
C THR A 234 -29.64 -24.81 -4.07
N ASN A 235 -30.91 -24.48 -4.25
CA ASN A 235 -31.99 -25.15 -3.51
C ASN A 235 -32.08 -26.63 -3.90
N ILE A 236 -32.54 -27.50 -2.98
CA ILE A 236 -32.69 -28.96 -3.22
C ILE A 236 -33.51 -29.28 -4.50
N GLY A 237 -34.46 -28.41 -4.86
CA GLY A 237 -35.28 -28.54 -6.08
C GLY A 237 -34.64 -28.01 -7.38
N GLY A 238 -33.41 -27.49 -7.34
CA GLY A 238 -32.61 -27.06 -8.50
C GLY A 238 -33.06 -25.77 -9.23
N ALA A 239 -34.31 -25.32 -9.05
CA ALA A 239 -34.87 -24.18 -9.77
C ALA A 239 -34.58 -22.79 -9.15
N GLY A 240 -33.83 -22.74 -8.05
CA GLY A 240 -33.54 -21.50 -7.33
C GLY A 240 -32.26 -21.60 -6.52
N GLY A 241 -31.87 -20.49 -5.91
CA GLY A 241 -30.67 -20.41 -5.10
C GLY A 241 -30.46 -19.00 -4.55
N SER A 242 -29.38 -18.87 -3.80
CA SER A 242 -28.91 -17.60 -3.22
C SER A 242 -27.40 -17.53 -3.33
N TYR A 243 -26.85 -16.32 -3.20
CA TYR A 243 -25.41 -16.14 -3.14
C TYR A 243 -25.00 -15.56 -1.81
N VAL A 244 -23.81 -15.95 -1.36
CA VAL A 244 -23.13 -15.35 -0.22
C VAL A 244 -21.74 -14.95 -0.66
N GLN A 245 -21.40 -13.69 -0.50
CA GLN A 245 -20.04 -13.19 -0.68
C GLN A 245 -19.43 -12.90 0.69
N LEU A 246 -18.25 -13.46 0.93
CA LEU A 246 -17.48 -13.25 2.16
C LEU A 246 -16.19 -12.52 1.83
N ILE A 247 -15.98 -11.38 2.49
CA ILE A 247 -14.79 -10.53 2.32
C ILE A 247 -14.03 -10.56 3.65
N LYS A 248 -12.92 -11.29 3.67
CA LYS A 248 -12.14 -11.54 4.89
C LYS A 248 -11.28 -10.32 5.23
N GLY A 249 -11.44 -9.81 6.45
CA GLY A 249 -10.57 -8.83 7.08
C GLY A 249 -9.80 -9.44 8.24
N GLN A 250 -8.95 -8.64 8.91
CA GLN A 250 -8.08 -9.14 9.98
C GLN A 250 -8.92 -9.61 11.19
N ASP A 251 -9.72 -8.70 11.75
CA ASP A 251 -10.53 -8.97 12.94
C ASP A 251 -11.99 -9.30 12.61
N THR A 252 -12.45 -8.86 11.45
CA THR A 252 -13.84 -9.01 11.00
C THR A 252 -13.91 -9.46 9.55
N THR A 253 -14.99 -10.14 9.19
CA THR A 253 -15.35 -10.51 7.82
C THR A 253 -16.69 -9.87 7.46
N GLU A 254 -16.80 -9.30 6.28
CA GLU A 254 -18.09 -8.86 5.75
C GLU A 254 -18.79 -10.04 5.06
N MET A 255 -20.06 -10.24 5.37
CA MET A 255 -20.93 -11.19 4.67
C MET A 255 -22.03 -10.43 3.96
N ILE A 256 -22.11 -10.60 2.64
CA ILE A 256 -23.14 -10.02 1.79
C ILE A 256 -24.00 -11.16 1.25
N GLN A 257 -25.31 -11.06 1.43
CA GLN A 257 -26.27 -12.06 1.01
C GLN A 257 -27.12 -11.54 -0.15
N TYR A 258 -27.44 -12.44 -1.06
CA TYR A 258 -28.23 -12.18 -2.25
C TYR A 258 -29.31 -13.25 -2.35
N ASP A 259 -30.52 -12.92 -1.90
CA ASP A 259 -31.66 -13.84 -1.96
C ASP A 259 -32.21 -13.92 -3.38
N GLY A 260 -32.12 -15.10 -3.99
CA GLY A 260 -32.56 -15.35 -5.35
C GLY A 260 -31.46 -15.17 -6.39
N ASN A 261 -31.54 -15.98 -7.45
CA ASN A 261 -30.48 -16.02 -8.46
C ASN A 261 -30.28 -14.69 -9.22
N ALA A 262 -31.34 -13.90 -9.36
CA ALA A 262 -31.30 -12.62 -10.09
C ALA A 262 -30.73 -11.46 -9.25
N ALA A 263 -30.50 -11.68 -7.95
CA ALA A 263 -30.05 -10.63 -7.04
C ALA A 263 -28.53 -10.40 -7.13
N TYR A 264 -27.74 -11.42 -7.44
CA TYR A 264 -26.29 -11.29 -7.55
C TYR A 264 -25.87 -10.84 -8.96
N PRO A 265 -24.91 -9.90 -9.10
CA PRO A 265 -24.15 -9.24 -8.03
C PRO A 265 -24.74 -7.91 -7.52
N ASP A 266 -25.82 -7.43 -8.12
CA ASP A 266 -26.17 -6.00 -8.05
C ASP A 266 -27.16 -5.61 -6.93
N SER A 267 -27.87 -6.57 -6.36
CA SER A 267 -29.01 -6.34 -5.44
C SER A 267 -28.90 -7.19 -4.16
N PRO A 268 -27.99 -6.84 -3.23
CA PRO A 268 -27.86 -7.58 -1.97
C PRO A 268 -29.10 -7.44 -1.10
N SER A 269 -29.54 -8.53 -0.48
CA SER A 269 -30.64 -8.55 0.50
C SER A 269 -30.16 -8.19 1.89
N LYS A 270 -28.92 -8.55 2.24
CA LYS A 270 -28.33 -8.29 3.56
C LYS A 270 -26.84 -8.05 3.49
N LYS A 271 -26.32 -7.21 4.39
CA LYS A 271 -24.89 -7.01 4.64
C LYS A 271 -24.65 -7.04 6.15
N MET A 272 -23.63 -7.76 6.56
CA MET A 272 -23.28 -7.93 7.97
C MET A 272 -21.77 -7.86 8.15
N THR A 273 -21.33 -7.31 9.27
CA THR A 273 -19.95 -7.35 9.72
C THR A 273 -19.86 -8.35 10.86
N ILE A 274 -19.00 -9.35 10.73
CA ILE A 274 -18.87 -10.46 11.66
C ILE A 274 -17.49 -10.46 12.25
N ARG A 275 -17.39 -10.56 13.58
CA ARG A 275 -16.10 -10.74 14.25
C ARG A 275 -15.56 -12.16 14.07
N ASN A 276 -14.32 -12.28 13.61
CA ASN A 276 -13.71 -13.55 13.24
C ASN A 276 -13.50 -14.51 14.42
N SER A 277 -13.29 -13.99 15.64
CA SER A 277 -12.91 -14.79 16.81
C SER A 277 -14.05 -15.63 17.39
N ASP A 278 -15.29 -15.18 17.26
CA ASP A 278 -16.46 -15.85 17.84
C ASP A 278 -17.71 -15.84 16.93
N PHE A 279 -17.55 -15.44 15.66
CA PHE A 279 -18.61 -15.39 14.65
C PHE A 279 -19.79 -14.51 15.05
N LYS A 280 -19.60 -13.56 15.96
CA LYS A 280 -20.67 -12.65 16.38
C LYS A 280 -20.89 -11.57 15.33
N VAL A 281 -22.15 -11.33 14.98
CA VAL A 281 -22.58 -10.20 14.15
C VAL A 281 -22.53 -8.92 15.00
N LEU A 282 -21.93 -7.86 14.44
CA LEU A 282 -21.68 -6.57 15.12
C LEU A 282 -22.77 -5.53 14.84
#